data_AF-A0AAD9BJ50-F1
#
_entry.id   AF-A0AAD9BJ50-F1
#
_cell.length_a   1.000
_cell.length_b   1.000
_cell.length_c   1.000
_cell.angle_alpha   90.00
_cell.angle_beta   90.00
_cell.angle_gamma   90.00
#
_symmetry.space_group_name_H-M   'P 1'
#
loop_
_entity.id
_entity.type
_entity.pdbx_description
1 polymer ?
#
loop_
_entity_poly.entity_id
_entity_poly.type
_entity_poly.pdbx_seq_one_letter_code
_entity_poly.pdbx_strand_id
1 'polypeptide(L)'
;MNAATQRTDTGLSPGLLKTLHKQLSPRETCSKEEVQKKWKGLCLPVDQLESLLSLGSFGSDIDWMEFFSLGCSALGGTLVSSLKFACEILTEDEEGGAARIPFDTFVKLYTYLAHLDGDMPQQHIDNFLSSLQLQVNKQNGMIQVSNFYISRK
;
A
#
# COMPACT_ATOMS: atom_id res chain seq x y z
N MET A 1 7.44 -22.05 17.46
CA MET A 1 6.47 -21.36 18.33
C MET A 1 5.48 -20.71 17.38
N ASN A 2 4.22 -21.13 17.45
CA ASN A 2 3.20 -20.77 16.46
C ASN A 2 2.91 -19.26 16.56
N ALA A 3 3.31 -18.51 15.53
CA ALA A 3 2.91 -17.10 15.39
C ALA A 3 1.40 -17.09 15.19
N ALA A 4 0.68 -16.87 16.30
CA ALA A 4 -0.73 -16.57 16.28
C ALA A 4 -0.93 -15.39 15.34
N THR A 5 -1.64 -15.65 14.24
CA THR A 5 -2.27 -14.64 13.40
C THR A 5 -3.21 -13.83 14.27
N GLN A 6 -2.67 -12.84 14.99
CA GLN A 6 -3.45 -11.77 15.56
C GLN A 6 -4.08 -11.06 14.36
N ARG A 7 -5.35 -11.37 14.09
CA ARG A 7 -6.19 -10.48 13.32
C ARG A 7 -6.30 -9.22 14.17
N THR A 8 -5.41 -8.26 13.94
CA THR A 8 -5.61 -6.89 14.37
C THR A 8 -6.91 -6.46 13.72
N ASP A 9 -7.98 -6.39 14.52
CA ASP A 9 -9.22 -5.72 14.14
C ASP A 9 -8.86 -4.24 14.01
N THR A 10 -8.31 -3.88 12.87
CA THR A 10 -7.77 -2.55 12.64
C THR A 10 -8.89 -1.51 12.57
N GLY A 11 -10.15 -1.91 12.32
CA GLY A 11 -11.22 -0.99 11.93
C GLY A 11 -10.99 -0.32 10.57
N LEU A 12 -9.75 -0.27 10.09
CA LEU A 12 -9.38 0.13 8.75
C LEU A 12 -9.96 -0.85 7.72
N SER A 13 -10.66 -0.29 6.73
CA SER A 13 -11.16 -1.02 5.56
C SER A 13 -10.60 -0.38 4.28
N PRO A 14 -10.61 -1.11 3.13
CA PRO A 14 -10.16 -0.54 1.86
C PRO A 14 -10.93 0.74 1.47
N GLY A 15 -12.22 0.81 1.78
CA GLY A 15 -13.05 1.99 1.52
C GLY A 15 -12.65 3.21 2.35
N LEU A 16 -12.27 3.01 3.62
CA LEU A 16 -11.76 4.08 4.48
C LEU A 16 -10.39 4.56 4.01
N LEU A 17 -9.49 3.64 3.64
CA LEU A 17 -8.18 4.00 3.10
C LEU A 17 -8.28 4.71 1.75
N LYS A 18 -9.22 4.31 0.88
CA LYS A 18 -9.55 5.02 -0.37
C LYS A 18 -10.07 6.43 -0.10
N THR A 19 -10.88 6.59 0.95
CA THR A 19 -11.38 7.91 1.37
C THR A 19 -10.24 8.81 1.84
N LEU A 20 -9.31 8.28 2.64
CA LEU A 20 -8.11 9.02 3.04
C LEU A 20 -7.26 9.40 1.83
N HIS A 21 -7.03 8.46 0.91
CA HIS A 21 -6.26 8.72 -0.31
C HIS A 21 -6.87 9.86 -1.11
N LYS A 22 -8.18 9.86 -1.37
CA LYS A 22 -8.84 10.98 -2.07
C LYS A 22 -8.70 12.33 -1.37
N GLN A 23 -8.59 12.35 -0.04
CA GLN A 23 -8.49 13.59 0.74
C GLN A 23 -7.06 14.14 0.83
N LEU A 24 -6.05 13.28 0.69
CA LEU A 24 -4.64 13.60 0.95
C LEU A 24 -3.74 13.45 -0.28
N SER A 25 -4.15 12.70 -1.31
CA SER A 25 -3.39 12.48 -2.55
C SER A 25 -3.08 13.71 -3.39
N PRO A 26 -3.83 14.84 -3.32
CA PRO A 26 -3.40 16.06 -4.02
C PRO A 26 -2.10 16.65 -3.48
N ARG A 27 -1.60 16.13 -2.35
CA ARG A 27 -0.37 16.57 -1.69
C ARG A 27 0.62 15.41 -1.67
N GLU A 28 1.84 15.63 -2.17
CA GLU A 28 2.91 14.64 -2.09
C GLU A 28 3.30 14.37 -0.62
N THR A 29 3.36 15.43 0.19
CA THR A 29 3.64 15.37 1.62
C THR A 29 2.49 15.93 2.44
N CYS A 30 2.16 15.25 3.55
CA CYS A 30 1.13 15.66 4.50
C CYS A 30 1.71 15.83 5.90
N SER A 31 1.19 16.77 6.69
CA SER A 31 1.59 16.88 8.09
C SER A 31 0.98 15.76 8.94
N LYS A 32 1.70 15.32 9.98
CA LYS A 32 1.19 14.34 10.96
C LYS A 32 -0.16 14.76 11.54
N GLU A 33 -0.34 16.04 11.83
CA GLU A 33 -1.58 16.61 12.37
C GLU A 33 -2.75 16.46 11.39
N GLU A 34 -2.52 16.65 10.09
CA GLU A 34 -3.54 16.46 9.06
C GLU A 34 -3.95 15.00 8.94
N VAL A 35 -2.99 14.08 8.89
CA VAL A 35 -3.27 12.64 8.85
C VAL A 35 -4.06 12.23 10.09
N GLN A 36 -3.63 12.65 11.28
CA GLN A 36 -4.35 12.40 12.54
C GLN A 36 -5.78 12.95 12.53
N LYS A 37 -5.98 14.16 12.02
CA LYS A 37 -7.30 14.79 11.91
C LYS A 37 -8.22 14.00 10.97
N LYS A 38 -7.72 13.61 9.79
CA LYS A 38 -8.50 12.82 8.82
C LYS A 38 -8.80 11.41 9.34
N TRP A 39 -7.84 10.78 9.98
CA TRP A 39 -7.97 9.46 10.60
C TRP A 39 -9.05 9.43 11.68
N LYS A 40 -9.00 10.38 12.63
CA LYS A 40 -10.02 10.54 13.67
C LYS A 40 -11.39 10.89 13.09
N GLY A 41 -11.43 11.69 12.01
CA GLY A 41 -12.65 12.02 11.30
C GLY A 41 -13.37 10.83 10.67
N LEU A 42 -12.66 9.72 10.44
CA LEU A 42 -13.19 8.44 9.99
C LEU A 42 -13.47 7.46 11.15
N CYS A 43 -13.38 7.94 12.40
CA CYS A 43 -13.54 7.14 13.61
C CYS A 43 -12.59 5.94 13.71
N LEU A 44 -11.40 6.04 13.11
CA LEU A 44 -10.40 4.97 13.16
C LEU A 44 -9.61 5.00 14.47
N PRO A 45 -9.14 3.84 14.99
CA PRO A 45 -8.37 3.78 16.22
C PRO A 45 -7.06 4.55 16.14
N VAL A 46 -6.80 5.42 17.13
CA VAL A 46 -5.57 6.24 17.16
C VAL A 46 -4.33 5.36 17.41
N ASP A 47 -4.45 4.29 18.19
CA ASP A 47 -3.35 3.36 18.44
C ASP A 47 -2.87 2.68 17.14
N GLN A 48 -3.78 2.41 16.21
CA GLN A 48 -3.43 1.88 14.90
C GLN A 48 -2.65 2.93 14.08
N LEU A 49 -3.10 4.19 14.11
CA LEU A 49 -2.37 5.27 13.42
C LEU A 49 -0.95 5.42 13.97
N GLU A 50 -0.78 5.49 15.28
CA GLU A 50 0.55 5.62 15.89
C GLU A 50 1.43 4.39 15.59
N SER A 51 0.84 3.19 15.51
CA SER A 51 1.56 1.98 15.08
C SER A 51 2.07 2.10 13.64
N LEU A 52 1.26 2.61 12.71
CA LEU A 52 1.69 2.85 11.32
C LEU A 52 2.74 3.95 11.23
N LEU A 53 2.58 5.01 12.01
CA LEU A 53 3.55 6.12 12.04
C LEU A 53 4.92 5.67 12.56
N SER A 54 4.91 4.86 13.61
CA SER A 54 6.11 4.24 14.18
C SER A 54 6.76 3.27 13.20
N LEU A 55 5.96 2.42 12.55
CA LEU A 55 6.43 1.44 11.58
C LEU A 55 7.12 2.10 10.38
N GLY A 56 6.57 3.21 9.86
CA GLY A 56 7.18 3.99 8.79
C GLY A 56 8.30 4.94 9.25
N SER A 57 8.59 5.01 10.56
CA SER A 57 9.53 5.96 11.14
C SER A 57 9.27 7.42 10.73
N PHE A 58 7.99 7.80 10.57
CA PHE A 58 7.64 9.14 10.09
C PHE A 58 7.84 10.21 11.16
N GLY A 59 8.31 11.39 10.71
CA GLY A 59 8.45 12.59 11.54
C GLY A 59 7.23 13.51 11.45
N SER A 60 7.49 14.80 11.25
CA SER A 60 6.48 15.86 11.11
C SER A 60 5.80 15.82 9.74
N ASP A 61 6.61 15.62 8.70
CA ASP A 61 6.20 15.50 7.31
C ASP A 61 6.16 14.02 6.92
N ILE A 62 5.04 13.61 6.34
CA ILE A 62 4.75 12.24 5.95
C ILE A 62 4.62 12.19 4.44
N ASP A 63 5.41 11.34 3.78
CA ASP A 63 5.14 10.98 2.39
C ASP A 63 3.82 10.19 2.35
N TRP A 64 2.84 10.75 1.63
CA TRP A 64 1.50 10.19 1.63
C TRP A 64 1.48 8.79 1.02
N MET A 65 2.28 8.51 -0.01
CA MET A 65 2.31 7.22 -0.69
C MET A 65 2.97 6.14 0.16
N GLU A 66 4.02 6.49 0.92
CA GLU A 66 4.63 5.59 1.89
C GLU A 66 3.65 5.24 3.02
N PHE A 67 2.98 6.25 3.61
CA PHE A 67 1.97 6.01 4.64
C PHE A 67 0.78 5.19 4.10
N PHE A 68 0.33 5.52 2.89
CA PHE A 68 -0.72 4.78 2.20
C PHE A 68 -0.36 3.30 2.01
N SER A 69 0.89 3.02 1.66
CA SER A 69 1.38 1.64 1.49
C SER A 69 1.31 0.86 2.81
N LEU A 70 1.59 1.50 3.95
CA LEU A 70 1.45 0.91 5.29
C LEU A 70 -0.01 0.66 5.65
N GLY A 71 -0.91 1.55 5.25
CA GLY A 71 -2.34 1.28 5.34
C GLY A 71 -2.74 0.02 4.56
N CYS A 72 -2.16 -0.18 3.37
CA CYS A 72 -2.39 -1.39 2.57
C CYS A 72 -1.78 -2.64 3.22
N SER A 73 -0.63 -2.51 3.91
CA SER A 73 -0.02 -3.63 4.64
C SER A 73 -0.81 -4.06 5.85
N ALA A 74 -1.40 -3.10 6.58
CA ALA A 74 -2.34 -3.38 7.65
C ALA A 74 -3.59 -4.15 7.16
N LEU A 75 -4.03 -3.93 5.92
CA LEU A 75 -5.17 -4.64 5.31
C LEU A 75 -4.79 -6.03 4.79
N GLY A 76 -3.62 -6.14 4.13
CA GLY A 76 -3.19 -7.34 3.43
C GLY A 76 -2.54 -8.40 4.32
N GLY A 77 -1.74 -7.97 5.31
CA GLY A 77 -0.92 -8.85 6.14
C GLY A 77 0.28 -9.50 5.42
N THR A 78 0.35 -9.46 4.08
CA THR A 78 1.52 -9.85 3.29
C THR A 78 1.86 -8.79 2.25
N LEU A 79 3.13 -8.69 1.83
CA LEU A 79 3.58 -7.74 0.79
C LEU A 79 2.70 -7.79 -0.47
N VAL A 80 2.44 -8.99 -0.99
CA VAL A 80 1.68 -9.20 -2.24
C VAL A 80 0.20 -8.81 -2.08
N SER A 81 -0.43 -9.16 -0.97
CA SER A 81 -1.81 -8.73 -0.68
C SER A 81 -1.92 -7.21 -0.45
N SER A 82 -0.87 -6.60 0.11
CA SER A 82 -0.83 -5.14 0.31
C SER A 82 -0.84 -4.42 -1.03
N LEU A 83 -0.02 -4.88 -1.97
CA LEU A 83 0.02 -4.32 -3.33
C LEU A 83 -1.30 -4.54 -4.07
N LYS A 84 -1.96 -5.68 -3.85
CA LYS A 84 -3.31 -5.90 -4.39
C LYS A 84 -4.28 -4.82 -3.90
N PHE A 85 -4.34 -4.57 -2.58
CA PHE A 85 -5.19 -3.50 -2.04
C PHE A 85 -4.80 -2.12 -2.58
N ALA A 86 -3.50 -1.85 -2.73
CA ALA A 86 -3.03 -0.61 -3.32
C ALA A 86 -3.54 -0.42 -4.74
N CYS A 87 -3.43 -1.44 -5.60
CA CYS A 87 -3.98 -1.44 -6.96
C CYS A 87 -5.50 -1.20 -6.95
N GLU A 88 -6.26 -1.93 -6.12
CA GLU A 88 -7.72 -1.80 -6.02
C GLU A 88 -8.18 -0.43 -5.52
N ILE A 89 -7.36 0.26 -4.73
CA ILE A 89 -7.69 1.59 -4.19
C ILE A 89 -7.30 2.71 -5.17
N LEU A 90 -6.11 2.61 -5.79
CA LEU A 90 -5.53 3.62 -6.67
C LEU A 90 -6.05 3.57 -8.11
N THR A 91 -6.59 2.42 -8.54
CA THR A 91 -7.09 2.24 -9.89
C THR A 91 -8.18 3.25 -10.28
N GLU A 92 -8.11 3.72 -11.52
CA GLU A 92 -9.17 4.49 -12.18
C GLU A 92 -10.16 3.59 -12.94
N ASP A 93 -9.88 2.29 -13.06
CA ASP A 93 -10.82 1.31 -13.60
C ASP A 93 -12.13 1.29 -12.79
N GLU A 94 -13.22 0.92 -13.47
CA GLU A 94 -14.51 0.68 -12.82
C GLU A 94 -14.42 -0.44 -11.76
N GLU A 95 -15.34 -0.42 -10.80
CA GLU A 95 -15.40 -1.44 -9.76
C GLU A 95 -15.57 -2.84 -10.39
N GLY A 96 -14.69 -3.78 -10.00
CA GLY A 96 -14.61 -5.11 -10.62
C GLY A 96 -13.72 -5.20 -11.86
N GLY A 97 -13.09 -4.11 -12.28
CA GLY A 97 -12.09 -4.07 -13.35
C GLY A 97 -10.74 -4.72 -12.99
N ALA A 98 -9.75 -4.53 -13.87
CA ALA A 98 -8.42 -5.14 -13.73
C ALA A 98 -7.54 -4.49 -12.63
N ALA A 99 -8.02 -3.41 -12.02
CA ALA A 99 -7.32 -2.62 -11.00
C ALA A 99 -5.94 -2.15 -11.49
N ARG A 100 -5.90 -1.52 -12.66
CA ARG A 100 -4.68 -1.06 -13.31
C ARG A 100 -4.15 0.22 -12.66
N ILE A 101 -2.84 0.26 -12.43
CA ILE A 101 -2.12 1.46 -11.98
C ILE A 101 -0.85 1.68 -12.80
N PRO A 102 -0.29 2.91 -12.83
CA PRO A 102 1.02 3.15 -13.42
C PRO A 102 2.10 2.30 -12.75
N PHE A 103 2.99 1.71 -13.55
CA PHE A 103 4.04 0.83 -13.02
C PHE A 103 5.03 1.56 -12.10
N ASP A 104 5.34 2.83 -12.37
CA ASP A 104 6.20 3.63 -11.50
C ASP A 104 5.62 3.78 -10.09
N THR A 105 4.29 3.95 -9.99
CA THR A 105 3.59 3.97 -8.69
C THR A 105 3.72 2.63 -7.98
N PHE A 106 3.55 1.52 -8.71
CA PHE A 106 3.73 0.18 -8.16
C PHE A 106 5.16 -0.06 -7.66
N VAL A 107 6.17 0.36 -8.42
CA VAL A 107 7.60 0.24 -8.05
C VAL A 107 7.88 0.96 -6.74
N LYS A 108 7.39 2.20 -6.57
CA LYS A 108 7.52 2.96 -5.33
C LYS A 108 6.94 2.20 -4.13
N LEU A 109 5.70 1.73 -4.26
CA LEU A 109 4.99 1.02 -3.18
C LEU A 109 5.65 -0.32 -2.84
N TYR A 110 6.02 -1.10 -3.85
CA TYR A 110 6.68 -2.39 -3.66
C TYR A 110 8.03 -2.25 -2.98
N THR A 111 8.85 -1.31 -3.46
CA THR A 111 10.20 -1.07 -2.93
C THR A 111 10.15 -0.62 -1.49
N TYR A 112 9.25 0.31 -1.15
CA TYR A 112 9.08 0.76 0.23
C TYR A 112 8.64 -0.38 1.16
N LEU A 113 7.60 -1.13 0.79
CA LEU A 113 7.09 -2.23 1.62
C LEU A 113 8.07 -3.40 1.73
N ALA A 114 8.85 -3.68 0.69
CA ALA A 114 9.87 -4.73 0.71
C ALA A 114 11.03 -4.40 1.68
N HIS A 115 11.35 -3.11 1.85
CA HIS A 115 12.38 -2.67 2.79
C HIS A 115 11.87 -2.50 4.22
N LEU A 116 10.56 -2.48 4.44
CA LEU A 116 9.96 -2.21 5.74
C LEU A 116 10.42 -3.18 6.84
N ASP A 117 10.49 -4.47 6.51
CA ASP A 117 10.98 -5.51 7.44
C ASP A 117 12.51 -5.73 7.35
N GLY A 118 13.22 -4.98 6.48
CA GLY A 118 14.68 -5.01 6.33
C GLY A 118 15.30 -6.33 5.83
N ASP A 119 14.48 -7.34 5.53
CA ASP A 119 14.93 -8.71 5.23
C ASP A 119 15.04 -9.01 3.73
N MET A 120 14.53 -8.14 2.85
CA MET A 120 14.57 -8.37 1.40
C MET A 120 15.80 -7.73 0.76
N PRO A 121 16.71 -8.51 0.14
CA PRO A 121 17.84 -7.94 -0.60
C PRO A 121 17.39 -7.13 -1.81
N GLN A 122 18.06 -6.01 -2.10
CA GLN A 122 17.78 -5.18 -3.28
C GLN A 122 17.75 -5.99 -4.58
N GLN A 123 18.63 -6.98 -4.73
CA GLN A 123 18.63 -7.87 -5.90
C GLN A 123 17.32 -8.65 -6.07
N HIS A 124 16.67 -9.06 -4.98
CA HIS A 124 15.36 -9.74 -5.06
C HIS A 124 14.27 -8.77 -5.53
N ILE A 125 14.30 -7.53 -5.05
CA ILE A 125 13.39 -6.46 -5.47
C ILE A 125 13.57 -6.20 -6.97
N ASP A 126 14.81 -5.97 -7.40
CA ASP A 126 15.15 -5.68 -8.81
C ASP A 126 14.77 -6.84 -9.74
N ASN A 127 15.04 -8.09 -9.33
CA ASN A 127 14.69 -9.28 -10.11
C ASN A 127 13.17 -9.42 -10.26
N PHE A 128 12.41 -9.18 -9.18
CA PHE A 128 10.95 -9.22 -9.23
C PHE A 128 10.39 -8.14 -10.14
N LEU A 129 10.82 -6.89 -9.99
CA LEU A 129 10.40 -5.77 -10.84
C LEU A 129 10.76 -6.01 -12.31
N SER A 130 11.97 -6.52 -12.58
CA SER A 130 12.42 -6.87 -13.94
C SER A 130 11.56 -7.95 -14.58
N SER A 131 11.11 -8.94 -13.80
CA SER A 131 10.21 -10.00 -14.30
C SER A 131 8.85 -9.48 -14.77
N LEU A 132 8.39 -8.36 -14.19
CA LEU A 132 7.12 -7.72 -14.53
C LEU A 132 7.23 -6.78 -15.75
N GLN A 133 8.44 -6.26 -16.02
CA GLN A 133 8.69 -5.26 -17.06
C GLN A 133 8.18 -5.69 -18.45
N LEU A 134 8.32 -6.96 -18.82
CA LEU A 134 7.85 -7.47 -20.10
C LEU A 134 6.31 -7.34 -20.25
N GLN A 135 5.57 -7.60 -19.18
CA GLN A 135 4.10 -7.49 -19.18
C GLN A 135 3.69 -6.02 -19.17
N VAL A 136 4.35 -5.20 -18.35
CA VAL A 136 4.13 -3.75 -18.27
C VAL A 136 4.32 -3.07 -19.62
N ASN A 137 5.38 -3.41 -20.35
CA ASN A 137 5.64 -2.86 -21.69
C ASN A 137 4.53 -3.21 -22.68
N LYS A 138 3.97 -4.43 -22.60
CA LYS A 138 2.81 -4.85 -23.42
C LYS A 138 1.51 -4.17 -22.98
N GLN A 139 1.45 -3.71 -21.73
CA GLN A 139 0.31 -3.04 -21.10
C GLN A 139 0.49 -1.52 -21.05
N ASN A 140 1.31 -0.98 -21.94
CA ASN A 140 1.45 0.47 -22.12
C ASN A 140 1.89 1.22 -20.85
N GLY A 141 2.78 0.62 -20.05
CA GLY A 141 3.29 1.20 -18.81
C GLY A 141 2.42 0.94 -17.57
N MET A 142 1.34 0.17 -17.72
CA MET A 142 0.42 -0.16 -16.63
C MET A 142 0.68 -1.56 -16.07
N ILE A 143 0.41 -1.72 -14.78
CA ILE A 143 0.39 -3.01 -14.08
C ILE A 143 -0.99 -3.27 -13.49
N GLN A 144 -1.41 -4.53 -13.49
CA GLN A 144 -2.66 -5.02 -12.90
C GLN A 144 -2.38 -6.14 -11.91
N VAL A 145 -3.36 -6.39 -11.04
CA VAL A 145 -3.29 -7.41 -9.98
C VAL A 145 -2.90 -8.78 -10.54
N SER A 146 -3.42 -9.18 -11.70
CA SER A 146 -3.14 -10.47 -12.32
C SER A 146 -1.67 -10.68 -12.75
N ASN A 147 -0.87 -9.60 -12.87
CA ASN A 147 0.54 -9.71 -13.25
C ASN A 147 1.41 -10.28 -12.12
N PHE A 148 1.04 -10.04 -10.86
CA PHE A 148 1.86 -10.37 -9.69
C PHE A 148 1.11 -11.18 -8.60
N TYR A 149 -0.22 -11.13 -8.61
CA TYR A 149 -1.07 -11.83 -7.64
C TYR A 149 -1.67 -13.07 -8.30
N ILE A 150 -1.06 -14.22 -8.04
CA ILE A 150 -1.59 -15.53 -8.47
C ILE A 150 -2.32 -16.13 -7.28
N SER A 151 -3.66 -16.05 -7.27
CA SER A 151 -4.46 -16.88 -6.36
C SER A 151 -4.19 -18.35 -6.68
N ARG A 152 -3.41 -19.05 -5.86
CA ARG A 152 -3.44 -20.51 -5.84
C ARG A 152 -4.86 -20.91 -5.42
N LYS A 153 -5.60 -21.48 -6.37
CA LYS A 153 -6.84 -22.23 -6.11
C LYS A 153 -6.52 -23.48 -5.30
#